data_AF-A0A964ML49-F1
#
_entry.id   AF-A0A964ML49-F1
#
_cell.length_a   1.000
_cell.length_b   1.000
_cell.length_c   1.000
_cell.angle_alpha   90.00
_cell.angle_beta   90.00
_cell.angle_gamma   90.00
#
_symmetry.space_group_name_H-M   'P 1'
#
loop_
_entity.id
_entity.type
_entity.pdbx_description
1 polymer ?
#
loop_
_entity_poly.entity_id
_entity_poly.type
_entity_poly.pdbx_seq_one_letter_code
_entity_poly.pdbx_strand_id
1 'polypeptide(L)'
;MTSQTLLLTLSGTDRPGVTKTLFATLAKHPVTVIDIEQLVVRGRLVLSALVEVDTGAADKDELVSLLRHDIRATAAALDMDVTTVPGAVEDNERRRARVHVTILGAPLRPDAVSRIAEEIANRGGNIDRIRRIASYPVTAVVFEGSGAELHDLRRALVAAAAEVGVDIAVQESGLDRRGQHLVVIDVDSTLIRNEIIDLIAEHAGVGAQVAEITAQTMAGHLDFTTALRARVGLLKGLPVGVLDEVRASLELTPGARTLCRTLNTLGYRVCLVSGGFTEVIKPLADELGIDDVRANHLGVRDGYLTGEVVGMIVDRQGKRAALEELAEKYEIPMRRTIAIGDGANDVAMLEAAGLGVSFNGKAAAREAADAALSVPYLDSVLYLLGITREDIEGADARAGVVTPTPPSVLH
;
A
#
# COMPACT_ATOMS: atom_id res chain seq x y z
N MET A 1 -14.95 -44.42 14.58
CA MET A 1 -14.43 -43.24 13.84
C MET A 1 -13.39 -43.76 12.87
N THR A 2 -13.79 -43.93 11.60
CA THR A 2 -13.16 -44.78 10.57
C THR A 2 -12.44 -43.95 9.50
N SER A 3 -11.84 -42.82 9.88
CA SER A 3 -11.06 -42.02 8.95
C SER A 3 -9.71 -41.64 9.53
N GLN A 4 -8.71 -41.56 8.65
CA GLN A 4 -7.36 -41.09 8.98
C GLN A 4 -6.92 -40.11 7.92
N THR A 5 -6.40 -38.99 8.38
CA THR A 5 -5.77 -37.98 7.55
C THR A 5 -4.32 -38.33 7.27
N LEU A 6 -3.88 -38.12 6.04
CA LEU A 6 -2.51 -38.28 5.57
C LEU A 6 -2.12 -37.02 4.82
N LEU A 7 -1.06 -36.35 5.27
CA LEU A 7 -0.44 -35.25 4.54
C LEU A 7 0.66 -35.80 3.65
N LEU A 8 0.57 -35.44 2.37
CA LEU A 8 1.48 -35.82 1.31
C LEU A 8 2.17 -34.56 0.82
N THR A 9 3.50 -34.55 0.75
CA THR A 9 4.24 -33.41 0.19
C THR A 9 5.25 -33.91 -0.83
N LEU A 10 5.03 -33.52 -2.10
CA LEU A 10 5.96 -33.76 -3.19
C LEU A 10 6.81 -32.51 -3.43
N SER A 11 8.12 -32.67 -3.58
CA SER A 11 9.04 -31.57 -3.89
C SER A 11 10.07 -31.96 -4.94
N GLY A 12 10.38 -31.06 -5.87
CA GLY A 12 11.35 -31.36 -6.93
C GLY A 12 11.42 -30.29 -8.02
N THR A 13 11.98 -30.65 -9.17
CA THR A 13 11.99 -29.77 -10.35
C THR A 13 10.59 -29.72 -10.97
N ASP A 14 10.09 -28.50 -11.18
CA ASP A 14 8.77 -28.27 -11.79
C ASP A 14 8.73 -28.72 -13.25
N ARG A 15 7.61 -29.32 -13.64
CA ARG A 15 7.33 -29.71 -15.02
C ARG A 15 5.82 -29.91 -15.23
N PRO A 16 5.30 -29.69 -16.45
CA PRO A 16 3.91 -29.97 -16.75
C PRO A 16 3.52 -31.41 -16.42
N GLY A 17 2.35 -31.60 -15.78
CA GLY A 17 1.76 -32.92 -15.54
C GLY A 17 2.07 -33.57 -14.19
N VAL A 18 2.88 -32.96 -13.31
CA VAL A 18 3.12 -33.47 -11.95
C VAL A 18 1.81 -33.60 -11.17
N THR A 19 1.05 -32.51 -11.06
CA THR A 19 -0.24 -32.48 -10.35
C THR A 19 -1.20 -33.52 -10.90
N LYS A 20 -1.36 -33.57 -12.23
CA LYS A 20 -2.20 -34.57 -12.91
C LYS A 20 -1.81 -36.00 -12.51
N THR A 21 -0.51 -36.31 -12.57
CA THR A 21 -0.01 -37.67 -12.30
C THR A 21 -0.23 -38.07 -10.85
N LEU A 22 0.06 -37.19 -9.89
CA LEU A 22 -0.19 -37.45 -8.47
C LEU A 22 -1.68 -37.74 -8.22
N PHE A 23 -2.58 -36.85 -8.66
CA PHE A 23 -4.01 -37.01 -8.40
C PHE A 23 -4.64 -38.18 -9.16
N ALA A 24 -4.09 -38.56 -10.32
CA ALA A 24 -4.48 -39.80 -11.00
C ALA A 24 -4.08 -41.06 -10.22
N THR A 25 -2.97 -41.02 -9.47
CA THR A 25 -2.60 -42.09 -8.54
C THR A 25 -3.54 -42.09 -7.32
N LEU A 26 -3.77 -40.93 -6.69
CA LEU A 26 -4.66 -40.82 -5.53
C LEU A 26 -6.07 -41.32 -5.83
N ALA A 27 -6.60 -41.03 -7.02
CA ALA A 27 -7.94 -41.45 -7.46
C ALA A 27 -8.15 -42.98 -7.52
N LYS A 28 -7.08 -43.79 -7.42
CA LYS A 28 -7.16 -45.26 -7.36
C LYS A 28 -7.47 -45.79 -5.96
N HIS A 29 -7.41 -44.93 -4.94
CA HIS A 29 -7.62 -45.28 -3.53
C HIS A 29 -8.91 -44.65 -3.00
N PRO A 30 -9.50 -45.18 -1.91
CA PRO A 30 -10.66 -44.58 -1.25
C PRO A 30 -10.24 -43.36 -0.42
N VAL A 31 -9.78 -42.31 -1.09
CA VAL A 31 -9.33 -41.07 -0.46
C VAL A 31 -10.16 -39.87 -0.91
N THR A 32 -10.40 -38.95 0.03
CA THR A 32 -10.98 -37.63 -0.24
C THR A 32 -9.93 -36.56 -0.01
N VAL A 33 -9.82 -35.59 -0.92
CA VAL A 33 -8.92 -34.45 -0.74
C VAL A 33 -9.56 -33.47 0.24
N ILE A 34 -8.87 -33.20 1.35
CA ILE A 34 -9.29 -32.24 2.37
C ILE A 34 -8.69 -30.86 2.07
N ASP A 35 -7.43 -30.83 1.67
CA ASP A 35 -6.72 -29.60 1.33
C ASP A 35 -5.65 -29.86 0.27
N ILE A 36 -5.34 -28.83 -0.52
CA ILE A 36 -4.31 -28.88 -1.56
C ILE A 36 -3.63 -27.52 -1.70
N GLU A 37 -2.31 -27.53 -1.62
CA GLU A 37 -1.48 -26.36 -1.87
C GLU A 37 -0.36 -26.68 -2.84
N GLN A 38 -0.14 -25.79 -3.82
CA GLN A 38 0.94 -25.91 -4.77
C GLN A 38 1.68 -24.59 -4.93
N LEU A 39 3.01 -24.65 -4.89
CA LEU A 39 3.88 -23.51 -5.09
C LEU A 39 5.01 -23.87 -6.05
N VAL A 40 5.26 -23.00 -7.03
CA VAL A 40 6.45 -23.07 -7.91
C VAL A 40 7.30 -21.84 -7.68
N VAL A 41 8.55 -22.03 -7.26
CA VAL A 41 9.54 -20.95 -7.09
C VAL A 41 10.77 -21.29 -7.89
N ARG A 42 11.10 -20.46 -8.89
CA ARG A 42 12.31 -20.60 -9.72
C ARG A 42 12.49 -22.01 -10.31
N GLY A 43 11.40 -22.61 -10.80
CA GLY A 43 11.41 -23.96 -11.39
C GLY A 43 11.49 -25.10 -10.37
N ARG A 44 11.32 -24.83 -9.07
CA ARG A 44 11.15 -25.84 -8.04
C ARG A 44 9.70 -25.87 -7.58
N LEU A 45 9.09 -27.06 -7.62
CA LEU A 45 7.72 -27.32 -7.23
C LEU A 45 7.68 -27.89 -5.82
N VAL A 46 6.74 -27.40 -5.01
CA VAL A 46 6.26 -28.05 -3.78
C VAL A 46 4.74 -28.22 -3.93
N LEU A 47 4.26 -29.45 -3.83
CA LEU A 47 2.85 -29.81 -3.92
C LEU A 47 2.46 -30.60 -2.67
N SER A 48 1.63 -30.00 -1.83
CA SER A 48 1.07 -30.63 -0.63
C SER A 48 -0.39 -30.98 -0.83
N ALA A 49 -0.79 -32.17 -0.41
CA ALA A 49 -2.18 -32.61 -0.40
C ALA A 49 -2.49 -33.29 0.94
N LEU A 50 -3.47 -32.76 1.67
CA LEU A 50 -4.04 -33.41 2.83
C LEU A 50 -5.21 -34.27 2.35
N VAL A 51 -5.12 -35.57 2.56
CA VAL A 51 -6.18 -36.51 2.16
C VAL A 51 -6.73 -37.24 3.37
N GLU A 52 -8.03 -37.47 3.38
CA GLU A 52 -8.70 -38.37 4.31
C GLU A 52 -8.87 -39.73 3.63
N VAL A 53 -8.36 -40.78 4.27
CA VAL A 53 -8.55 -42.17 3.83
C VAL A 53 -9.84 -42.68 4.46
N ASP A 54 -10.81 -43.04 3.62
CA ASP A 54 -12.02 -43.74 4.06
C ASP A 54 -11.67 -45.21 4.29
N THR A 55 -11.63 -45.61 5.56
CA THR A 55 -11.21 -46.97 5.91
C THR A 55 -12.38 -47.95 5.89
N GLY A 56 -13.64 -47.49 5.83
CA GLY A 56 -14.83 -48.35 5.88
C GLY A 56 -14.72 -49.49 6.91
N ALA A 57 -14.84 -50.73 6.43
CA ALA A 57 -14.60 -51.97 7.19
C ALA A 57 -13.26 -52.68 6.85
N ALA A 58 -12.44 -52.06 6.00
CA ALA A 58 -11.16 -52.62 5.53
C ALA A 58 -10.03 -52.37 6.54
N ASP A 59 -8.94 -53.12 6.43
CA ASP A 59 -7.74 -52.91 7.25
C ASP A 59 -7.11 -51.54 6.90
N LYS A 60 -7.20 -50.64 7.87
CA LYS A 60 -6.73 -49.27 7.80
C LYS A 60 -5.24 -49.16 7.50
N ASP A 61 -4.42 -50.02 8.12
CA ASP A 61 -2.96 -49.94 7.96
C ASP A 61 -2.54 -50.44 6.58
N GLU A 62 -3.26 -51.42 6.05
CA GLU A 62 -3.04 -51.93 4.69
C GLU A 62 -3.34 -50.87 3.63
N LEU A 63 -4.50 -50.19 3.72
CA LEU A 63 -4.89 -49.14 2.78
C LEU A 63 -3.90 -47.97 2.79
N VAL A 64 -3.47 -47.52 3.97
CA VAL A 64 -2.48 -46.44 4.11
C VAL A 64 -1.12 -46.88 3.59
N SER A 65 -0.71 -48.13 3.82
CA SER A 65 0.54 -48.69 3.31
C SER A 65 0.57 -48.74 1.78
N LEU A 66 -0.52 -49.22 1.16
CA LEU A 66 -0.67 -49.28 -0.30
C LEU A 66 -0.66 -47.87 -0.92
N LEU A 67 -1.40 -46.94 -0.34
CA LEU A 67 -1.40 -45.53 -0.76
C LEU A 67 0.02 -44.93 -0.72
N ARG A 68 0.75 -45.14 0.38
CA ARG A 68 2.15 -44.67 0.51
C ARG A 68 3.07 -45.31 -0.52
N HIS A 69 2.86 -46.58 -0.84
CA HIS A 69 3.63 -47.28 -1.86
C HIS A 69 3.43 -46.65 -3.25
N ASP A 70 2.18 -46.50 -3.68
CA ASP A 70 1.85 -45.98 -5.01
C ASP A 70 2.28 -44.51 -5.18
N ILE A 71 2.18 -43.71 -4.11
CA ILE A 71 2.68 -42.33 -4.10
C ILE A 71 4.19 -42.27 -4.25
N ARG A 72 4.94 -43.14 -3.54
CA ARG A 72 6.40 -43.22 -3.68
C ARG A 72 6.82 -43.66 -5.08
N ALA A 73 6.13 -44.65 -5.66
CA ALA A 73 6.37 -45.06 -7.03
C ALA A 73 6.10 -43.93 -8.02
N THR A 74 5.03 -43.16 -7.80
CA THR A 74 4.69 -41.98 -8.61
C THR A 74 5.75 -40.89 -8.49
N ALA A 75 6.20 -40.57 -7.28
CA ALA A 75 7.25 -39.58 -7.04
C ALA A 75 8.57 -39.97 -7.68
N ALA A 76 8.97 -41.25 -7.57
CA ALA A 76 10.16 -41.78 -8.23
C ALA A 76 10.06 -41.68 -9.76
N ALA A 77 8.90 -42.01 -10.35
CA ALA A 77 8.68 -41.87 -11.79
C ALA A 77 8.71 -40.42 -12.28
N LEU A 78 8.34 -39.47 -11.41
CA LEU A 78 8.39 -38.03 -11.68
C LEU A 78 9.75 -37.39 -11.35
N ASP A 79 10.70 -38.17 -10.81
CA ASP A 79 11.99 -37.68 -10.29
C ASP A 79 11.77 -36.54 -9.26
N MET A 80 10.97 -36.86 -8.23
CA MET A 80 10.62 -35.97 -7.12
C MET A 80 10.78 -36.67 -5.78
N ASP A 81 11.08 -35.88 -4.76
CA ASP A 81 11.03 -36.32 -3.37
C ASP A 81 9.59 -36.34 -2.88
N VAL A 82 9.27 -37.29 -2.00
CA VAL A 82 7.96 -37.33 -1.34
C VAL A 82 8.09 -37.65 0.14
N THR A 83 7.36 -36.89 0.95
CA THR A 83 7.14 -37.19 2.37
C THR A 83 5.66 -37.48 2.59
N THR A 84 5.40 -38.39 3.52
CA THR A 84 4.04 -38.74 3.94
C THR A 84 4.00 -38.81 5.46
N VAL A 85 3.18 -37.98 6.08
CA VAL A 85 3.04 -37.92 7.55
C VAL A 85 1.56 -38.01 7.93
N PRO A 86 1.21 -38.53 9.11
CA PRO A 86 -0.17 -38.40 9.62
C PRO A 86 -0.60 -36.95 9.57
N GLY A 87 -1.76 -36.67 8.97
CA GLY A 87 -2.26 -35.30 8.85
C GLY A 87 -2.85 -34.85 10.18
N ALA A 88 -2.45 -33.68 10.67
CA ALA A 88 -3.24 -32.95 11.67
C ALA A 88 -4.12 -31.95 10.91
N VAL A 89 -5.40 -31.84 11.29
CA VAL A 89 -6.20 -30.68 10.88
C VAL A 89 -5.55 -29.46 11.53
N GLU A 90 -5.23 -28.43 10.74
CA GLU A 90 -4.58 -27.23 11.25
C GLU A 90 -5.30 -26.66 12.47
N ASP A 91 -4.51 -26.24 13.46
CA ASP A 91 -5.03 -25.62 14.68
C ASP A 91 -5.66 -24.26 14.36
N ASN A 92 -6.93 -24.07 14.72
CA ASN A 92 -7.70 -22.86 14.38
C ASN A 92 -7.10 -21.58 15.00
N GLU A 93 -6.23 -21.70 16.01
CA GLU A 93 -5.55 -20.56 16.62
C GLU A 93 -4.56 -19.88 15.67
N ARG A 94 -3.89 -20.62 14.78
CA ARG A 94 -2.97 -20.05 13.76
C ARG A 94 -3.68 -19.14 12.74
N ARG A 95 -5.01 -19.25 12.63
CA ARG A 95 -5.85 -18.37 11.78
C ARG A 95 -6.19 -17.04 12.45
N ARG A 96 -5.99 -16.90 13.77
CA ARG A 96 -6.27 -15.67 14.52
C ARG A 96 -5.04 -14.75 14.46
N ALA A 97 -5.26 -13.44 14.35
CA ALA A 97 -4.21 -12.41 14.23
C ALA A 97 -3.29 -12.54 12.99
N ARG A 98 -3.87 -12.72 11.80
CA ARG A 98 -3.09 -12.67 10.55
C ARG A 98 -2.75 -11.23 10.17
N VAL A 99 -1.51 -10.98 9.80
CA VAL A 99 -0.98 -9.66 9.46
C VAL A 99 -0.27 -9.69 8.11
N HIS A 100 -0.23 -8.53 7.44
CA HIS A 100 0.62 -8.31 6.29
C HIS A 100 1.61 -7.20 6.61
N VAL A 101 2.89 -7.52 6.48
CA VAL A 101 3.99 -6.57 6.65
C VAL A 101 4.59 -6.32 5.27
N THR A 102 4.32 -5.15 4.70
CA THR A 102 4.90 -4.73 3.43
C THR A 102 6.19 -3.97 3.73
N ILE A 103 7.30 -4.40 3.12
CA ILE A 103 8.64 -3.82 3.30
C ILE A 103 9.14 -3.32 1.95
N LEU A 104 9.53 -2.05 1.88
CA LEU A 104 10.07 -1.43 0.68
C LEU A 104 11.51 -0.98 0.95
N GLY A 105 12.43 -1.39 0.08
CA GLY A 105 13.84 -1.00 0.15
C GLY A 105 14.41 -0.66 -1.21
N ALA A 106 15.33 0.31 -1.23
CA ALA A 106 16.01 0.77 -2.44
C ALA A 106 17.52 0.98 -2.16
N PRO A 107 18.33 -0.09 -2.03
CA PRO A 107 17.98 -1.51 -2.17
C PRO A 107 17.44 -2.14 -0.88
N LEU A 108 16.68 -3.24 -0.99
CA LEU A 108 16.30 -4.06 0.15
C LEU A 108 17.49 -4.95 0.56
N ARG A 109 18.14 -4.60 1.68
CA ARG A 109 19.34 -5.29 2.16
C ARG A 109 19.02 -6.47 3.09
N PRO A 110 19.90 -7.50 3.18
CA PRO A 110 19.65 -8.66 4.03
C PRO A 110 19.51 -8.36 5.52
N ASP A 111 20.24 -7.36 6.04
CA ASP A 111 20.15 -6.89 7.41
C ASP A 111 18.77 -6.32 7.75
N ALA A 112 18.14 -5.60 6.81
CA ALA A 112 16.76 -5.15 6.95
C ALA A 112 15.80 -6.34 7.06
N VAL A 113 15.92 -7.34 6.18
CA VAL A 113 15.09 -8.55 6.23
C VAL A 113 15.28 -9.29 7.56
N SER A 114 16.53 -9.45 8.02
CA SER A 114 16.85 -10.11 9.28
C SER A 114 16.26 -9.37 10.49
N ARG A 115 16.41 -8.05 10.54
CA ARG A 115 15.91 -7.21 11.65
C ARG A 115 14.38 -7.27 11.75
N ILE A 116 13.69 -7.16 10.62
CA ILE A 116 12.21 -7.23 10.59
C ILE A 116 11.73 -8.63 10.99
N ALA A 117 12.38 -9.69 10.51
CA ALA A 117 12.04 -11.06 10.90
C ALA A 117 12.29 -11.34 12.40
N GLU A 118 13.38 -10.79 12.95
CA GLU A 118 13.69 -10.86 14.39
C GLU A 118 12.59 -10.22 15.24
N GLU A 119 12.14 -9.02 14.88
CA GLU A 119 11.07 -8.33 15.63
C GLU A 119 9.71 -9.05 15.57
N ILE A 120 9.39 -9.68 14.43
CA ILE A 120 8.22 -10.56 14.30
C ILE A 120 8.35 -11.76 15.24
N ALA A 121 9.49 -12.45 15.21
CA ALA A 121 9.73 -13.64 16.02
C ALA A 121 9.74 -13.34 17.53
N ASN A 122 10.35 -12.23 17.95
CA ASN A 122 10.40 -11.80 19.36
C ASN A 122 9.02 -11.54 19.96
N ARG A 123 7.99 -11.33 19.12
CA ARG A 123 6.58 -11.13 19.53
C ARG A 123 5.73 -12.39 19.37
N GLY A 124 6.35 -13.54 19.14
CA GLY A 124 5.64 -14.80 18.93
C GLY A 124 4.97 -14.90 17.56
N GLY A 125 5.28 -13.97 16.64
CA GLY A 125 4.78 -14.02 15.28
C GLY A 125 5.51 -15.06 14.44
N ASN A 126 4.79 -15.65 13.48
CA ASN A 126 5.36 -16.48 12.42
C ASN A 126 5.28 -15.74 11.08
N ILE A 127 6.23 -16.01 10.19
CA ILE A 127 6.14 -15.62 8.78
C ILE A 127 5.65 -16.84 8.00
N ASP A 128 4.38 -16.81 7.61
CA ASP A 128 3.73 -17.89 6.89
C ASP A 128 4.14 -17.89 5.41
N ARG A 129 4.31 -16.70 4.83
CA ARG A 129 4.69 -16.55 3.42
C ARG A 129 5.44 -15.25 3.17
N ILE A 130 6.40 -15.30 2.26
CA ILE A 130 7.05 -14.11 1.70
C ILE A 130 6.78 -14.06 0.20
N ARG A 131 6.35 -12.89 -0.30
CA ARG A 131 6.19 -12.64 -1.74
C ARG A 131 6.83 -11.32 -2.13
N ARG A 132 7.39 -11.26 -3.33
CA ARG A 132 7.82 -9.99 -3.94
C ARG A 132 6.61 -9.33 -4.59
N ILE A 133 6.42 -8.04 -4.31
CA ILE A 133 5.35 -7.20 -4.86
C ILE A 133 5.89 -6.32 -5.99
N ALA A 134 7.13 -5.84 -5.87
CA ALA A 134 7.79 -5.04 -6.90
C ALA A 134 9.29 -5.33 -6.93
N SER A 135 9.88 -5.29 -8.12
CA SER A 135 11.34 -5.25 -8.29
C SER A 135 11.86 -3.86 -8.67
N TYR A 136 10.97 -2.94 -9.03
CA TYR A 136 11.27 -1.56 -9.39
C TYR A 136 10.00 -0.68 -9.21
N PRO A 137 10.12 0.65 -9.05
CA PRO A 137 11.37 1.41 -8.88
C PRO A 137 12.07 1.09 -7.56
N VAL A 138 11.40 0.36 -6.67
CA VAL A 138 11.91 -0.13 -5.39
C VAL A 138 11.71 -1.63 -5.29
N THR A 139 12.50 -2.30 -4.44
CA THR A 139 12.23 -3.69 -4.09
C THR A 139 11.18 -3.71 -2.98
N ALA A 140 9.99 -4.23 -3.28
CA ALA A 140 8.91 -4.38 -2.32
C ALA A 140 8.63 -5.87 -2.09
N VAL A 141 8.57 -6.28 -0.82
CA VAL A 141 8.17 -7.62 -0.41
C VAL A 141 7.07 -7.53 0.64
N VAL A 142 6.25 -8.57 0.72
CA VAL A 142 5.20 -8.72 1.74
C VAL A 142 5.47 -9.99 2.52
N PHE A 143 5.51 -9.86 3.84
CA PHE A 143 5.48 -10.98 4.77
C PHE A 143 4.04 -11.14 5.23
N GLU A 144 3.43 -12.27 4.89
CA GLU A 144 2.16 -12.71 5.45
C GLU A 144 2.51 -13.48 6.72
N GLY A 145 1.99 -13.03 7.86
CA GLY A 145 2.32 -13.61 9.16
C GLY A 145 1.10 -13.85 10.03
N SER A 146 1.32 -14.58 11.11
CA SER A 146 0.30 -15.00 12.09
C SER A 146 0.85 -14.94 13.52
N GLY A 147 -0.04 -14.97 14.52
CA GLY A 147 0.33 -15.17 15.93
C GLY A 147 0.83 -13.94 16.70
N ALA A 148 1.04 -12.79 16.04
CA ALA A 148 1.47 -11.55 16.69
C ALA A 148 0.32 -10.54 16.80
N GLU A 149 0.22 -9.87 17.95
CA GLU A 149 -0.74 -8.79 18.17
C GLU A 149 -0.38 -7.55 17.34
N LEU A 150 -1.33 -7.09 16.52
CA LEU A 150 -1.11 -6.08 15.48
C LEU A 150 -0.51 -4.77 16.02
N HIS A 151 -1.06 -4.25 17.12
CA HIS A 151 -0.67 -2.95 17.65
C HIS A 151 0.77 -2.96 18.18
N ASP A 152 1.17 -4.03 18.87
CA ASP A 152 2.52 -4.15 19.39
C ASP A 152 3.54 -4.40 18.26
N LEU A 153 3.16 -5.26 17.31
CA LEU A 153 3.98 -5.54 16.13
C LEU A 153 4.22 -4.28 15.29
N ARG A 154 3.18 -3.48 15.03
CA ARG A 154 3.30 -2.24 14.24
C ARG A 154 4.35 -1.29 14.82
N ARG A 155 4.25 -0.98 16.12
CA ARG A 155 5.18 -0.03 16.78
C ARG A 155 6.63 -0.50 16.68
N ALA A 156 6.86 -1.78 16.92
CA ALA A 156 8.18 -2.38 16.88
C ALA A 156 8.79 -2.38 15.48
N LEU A 157 7.99 -2.75 14.48
CA LEU A 157 8.42 -2.81 13.11
C LEU A 157 8.70 -1.43 12.52
N VAL A 158 7.92 -0.41 12.88
CA VAL A 158 8.20 0.99 12.49
C VAL A 158 9.56 1.44 13.03
N ALA A 159 9.86 1.17 14.31
CA ALA A 159 11.15 1.52 14.90
C ALA A 159 12.31 0.77 14.21
N ALA A 160 12.18 -0.54 14.04
CA ALA A 160 13.19 -1.36 13.37
C ALA A 160 13.42 -0.96 11.90
N ALA A 161 12.36 -0.61 11.18
CA ALA A 161 12.44 -0.15 9.79
C ALA A 161 13.23 1.16 9.68
N ALA A 162 13.04 2.09 10.62
CA ALA A 162 13.82 3.32 10.69
C ALA A 162 15.31 3.06 10.97
N GLU A 163 15.65 2.08 11.82
CA GLU A 163 17.05 1.69 12.11
C GLU A 163 17.78 1.15 10.87
N VAL A 164 17.09 0.35 10.04
CA VAL A 164 17.68 -0.32 8.87
C VAL A 164 17.41 0.39 7.53
N GLY A 165 16.79 1.58 7.57
CA GLY A 165 16.58 2.42 6.39
C GLY A 165 15.63 1.81 5.35
N VAL A 166 14.55 1.16 5.80
CA VAL A 166 13.48 0.66 4.92
C VAL A 166 12.14 1.31 5.29
N ASP A 167 11.23 1.33 4.32
CA ASP A 167 9.85 1.72 4.57
C ASP A 167 9.02 0.49 4.90
N ILE A 168 8.06 0.63 5.81
CA ILE A 168 7.23 -0.49 6.28
C ILE A 168 5.77 -0.08 6.47
N ALA A 169 4.87 -1.01 6.19
CA ALA A 169 3.46 -0.91 6.55
C ALA A 169 2.97 -2.21 7.16
N VAL A 170 2.25 -2.12 8.28
CA VAL A 170 1.72 -3.27 9.01
C VAL A 170 0.19 -3.20 9.04
N GLN A 171 -0.44 -4.08 8.28
CA GLN A 171 -1.89 -4.13 8.08
C GLN A 171 -2.48 -5.42 8.63
N GLU A 172 -3.69 -5.32 9.19
CA GLU A 172 -4.47 -6.50 9.53
C GLU A 172 -4.91 -7.25 8.27
N SER A 173 -4.84 -8.57 8.28
CA SER A 173 -5.42 -9.37 7.21
C SER A 173 -6.95 -9.38 7.32
N GLY A 174 -7.65 -9.39 6.19
CA GLY A 174 -9.10 -9.51 6.22
C GLY A 174 -9.76 -9.02 4.95
N LEU A 175 -11.09 -9.03 4.97
CA LEU A 175 -11.91 -8.54 3.86
C LEU A 175 -11.83 -7.03 3.69
N ASP A 176 -11.46 -6.27 4.73
CA ASP A 176 -11.36 -4.80 4.63
C ASP A 176 -10.18 -4.33 3.77
N ARG A 177 -9.18 -5.19 3.52
CA ARG A 177 -8.15 -4.94 2.50
C ARG A 177 -8.65 -5.11 1.07
N ARG A 178 -9.91 -5.53 0.89
CA ARG A 178 -10.55 -5.76 -0.41
C ARG A 178 -11.72 -4.80 -0.60
N GLY A 179 -12.06 -4.54 -1.85
CA GLY A 179 -13.16 -3.68 -2.24
C GLY A 179 -12.75 -2.22 -2.40
N GLN A 180 -13.75 -1.37 -2.61
CA GLN A 180 -13.55 0.04 -2.87
C GLN A 180 -13.01 0.76 -1.63
N HIS A 181 -12.00 1.60 -1.82
CA HIS A 181 -11.46 2.52 -0.83
C HIS A 181 -11.64 3.96 -1.29
N LEU A 182 -11.61 4.86 -0.32
CA LEU A 182 -11.43 6.30 -0.55
C LEU A 182 -9.95 6.62 -0.32
N VAL A 183 -9.30 7.24 -1.29
CA VAL A 183 -7.92 7.71 -1.20
C VAL A 183 -7.94 9.23 -1.25
N VAL A 184 -7.52 9.85 -0.16
CA VAL A 184 -7.36 11.29 -0.04
C VAL A 184 -5.88 11.63 -0.08
N ILE A 185 -5.49 12.51 -0.99
CA ILE A 185 -4.10 12.88 -1.24
C ILE A 185 -3.93 14.38 -0.98
N ASP A 186 -2.91 14.76 -0.21
CA ASP A 186 -2.44 16.15 -0.23
C ASP A 186 -1.86 16.52 -1.60
N VAL A 187 -1.86 17.81 -1.90
CA VAL A 187 -1.40 18.31 -3.19
C VAL A 187 0.05 18.78 -3.10
N ASP A 188 0.30 19.88 -2.39
CA ASP A 188 1.62 20.47 -2.27
C ASP A 188 2.60 19.47 -1.61
N SER A 189 3.82 19.38 -2.13
CA SER A 189 4.85 18.43 -1.66
C SER A 189 4.46 16.93 -1.63
N THR A 190 3.29 16.56 -2.15
CA THR A 190 2.78 15.17 -2.17
C THR A 190 2.37 14.75 -3.58
N LEU A 191 1.23 15.22 -4.11
CA LEU A 191 0.81 14.95 -5.50
C LEU A 191 1.72 15.66 -6.51
N ILE A 192 2.11 16.89 -6.18
CA ILE A 192 3.06 17.71 -6.92
C ILE A 192 4.30 17.94 -6.07
N ARG A 193 5.43 18.26 -6.71
CA ARG A 193 6.70 18.55 -6.04
C ARG A 193 6.81 20.00 -5.56
N ASN A 194 5.94 20.87 -6.05
CA ASN A 194 5.96 22.30 -5.79
C ASN A 194 5.05 22.66 -4.60
N GLU A 195 5.24 23.88 -4.10
CA GLU A 195 4.29 24.58 -3.24
C GLU A 195 3.58 25.63 -4.09
N ILE A 196 2.27 25.49 -4.31
CA ILE A 196 1.50 26.37 -5.21
C ILE A 196 1.62 27.84 -4.80
N ILE A 197 1.56 28.13 -3.51
CA ILE A 197 1.62 29.51 -3.02
C ILE A 197 2.97 30.18 -3.28
N ASP A 198 4.06 29.42 -3.24
CA ASP A 198 5.41 29.92 -3.49
C ASP A 198 5.58 30.26 -4.98
N LEU A 199 5.06 29.41 -5.87
CA LEU A 199 5.04 29.69 -7.32
C LEU A 199 4.25 30.97 -7.65
N ILE A 200 3.09 31.20 -7.01
CA ILE A 200 2.34 32.44 -7.22
C ILE A 200 3.12 33.65 -6.66
N ALA A 201 3.77 33.49 -5.51
CA ALA A 201 4.54 34.54 -4.86
C ALA A 201 5.78 34.97 -5.68
N GLU A 202 6.41 34.04 -6.39
CA GLU A 202 7.49 34.33 -7.34
C GLU A 202 7.03 35.27 -8.46
N HIS A 203 5.85 35.03 -9.04
CA HIS A 203 5.27 35.90 -10.06
C HIS A 203 4.89 37.29 -9.51
N ALA A 204 4.56 37.40 -8.22
CA ALA A 204 4.37 38.69 -7.54
C ALA A 204 5.66 39.39 -7.12
N GLY A 205 6.83 38.75 -7.22
CA GLY A 205 8.09 39.28 -6.68
C GLY A 205 8.14 39.35 -5.15
N VAL A 206 7.26 38.61 -4.46
CA VAL A 206 7.12 38.60 -2.99
C VAL A 206 7.53 37.26 -2.36
N GLY A 207 8.18 36.38 -3.13
CA GLY A 207 8.60 35.04 -2.67
C GLY A 207 9.40 35.06 -1.36
N ALA A 208 10.33 36.00 -1.20
CA ALA A 208 11.11 36.13 0.04
C ALA A 208 10.24 36.47 1.28
N GLN A 209 9.19 37.27 1.10
CA GLN A 209 8.27 37.64 2.19
C GLN A 209 7.36 36.46 2.55
N VAL A 210 6.91 35.70 1.55
CA VAL A 210 6.12 34.48 1.75
C VAL A 210 6.94 33.41 2.47
N ALA A 211 8.20 33.21 2.08
CA ALA A 211 9.12 32.28 2.72
C ALA A 211 9.35 32.62 4.21
N GLU A 212 9.52 33.91 4.54
CA GLU A 212 9.67 34.36 5.94
C GLU A 212 8.42 34.02 6.77
N ILE A 213 7.21 34.27 6.24
CA ILE A 213 5.96 33.92 6.93
C ILE A 213 5.85 32.39 7.11
N THR A 214 6.20 31.62 6.08
CA THR A 214 6.19 30.14 6.15
C THR A 214 7.17 29.65 7.23
N ALA A 215 8.37 30.21 7.30
CA ALA A 215 9.36 29.86 8.32
C ALA A 215 8.86 30.15 9.75
N GLN A 216 8.22 31.31 9.97
CA GLN A 216 7.61 31.65 11.25
C GLN A 216 6.45 30.72 11.62
N THR A 217 5.67 30.28 10.64
CA THR A 217 4.57 29.32 10.84
C THR A 217 5.12 27.96 11.26
N MET A 218 6.18 27.48 10.58
CA MET A 218 6.85 26.22 10.92
C MET A 218 7.53 26.26 12.28
N ALA A 219 8.02 27.43 12.70
CA ALA A 219 8.57 27.65 14.04
C ALA A 219 7.49 27.77 15.14
N GLY A 220 6.19 27.72 14.77
CA GLY A 220 5.08 27.83 15.71
C GLY A 220 4.81 29.25 16.20
N HIS A 221 5.39 30.27 15.56
CA HIS A 221 5.20 31.68 15.93
C HIS A 221 3.91 32.27 15.33
N LEU A 222 3.39 31.69 14.26
CA LEU A 222 2.15 32.09 13.59
C LEU A 222 1.21 30.90 13.45
N ASP A 223 -0.08 31.11 13.70
CA ASP A 223 -1.10 30.12 13.39
C ASP A 223 -1.31 30.00 11.87
N PHE A 224 -1.69 28.81 11.40
CA PHE A 224 -1.83 28.51 9.98
C PHE A 224 -2.79 29.47 9.26
N THR A 225 -3.93 29.80 9.87
CA THR A 225 -4.96 30.63 9.25
C THR A 225 -4.45 32.07 9.07
N THR A 226 -3.83 32.63 10.10
CA THR A 226 -3.22 33.97 10.03
C THR A 226 -2.07 33.98 9.03
N ALA A 227 -1.21 32.96 9.05
CA ALA A 227 -0.11 32.84 8.10
C ALA A 227 -0.59 32.73 6.65
N LEU A 228 -1.62 31.92 6.37
CA LEU A 228 -2.20 31.79 5.04
C LEU A 228 -2.78 33.12 4.57
N ARG A 229 -3.56 33.82 5.40
CA ARG A 229 -4.10 35.14 5.07
C ARG A 229 -3.01 36.17 4.83
N ALA A 230 -1.94 36.16 5.62
CA ALA A 230 -0.81 37.06 5.45
C ALA A 230 -0.10 36.81 4.11
N ARG A 231 0.19 35.54 3.78
CA ARG A 231 0.81 35.16 2.50
C ARG A 231 -0.08 35.53 1.32
N VAL A 232 -1.38 35.23 1.38
CA VAL A 232 -2.33 35.56 0.31
C VAL A 232 -2.52 37.08 0.17
N GLY A 233 -2.46 37.83 1.28
CA GLY A 233 -2.51 39.30 1.26
C GLY A 233 -1.40 39.94 0.42
N LEU A 234 -0.21 39.33 0.38
CA LEU A 234 0.92 39.78 -0.45
C LEU A 234 0.67 39.60 -1.96
N LEU A 235 -0.28 38.75 -2.34
CA LEU A 235 -0.62 38.45 -3.73
C LEU A 235 -1.65 39.44 -4.33
N LYS A 236 -2.10 40.41 -3.53
CA LYS A 236 -3.13 41.38 -3.94
C LYS A 236 -2.70 42.17 -5.18
N GLY A 237 -3.61 42.26 -6.15
CA GLY A 237 -3.41 43.00 -7.39
C GLY A 237 -2.71 42.21 -8.49
N LEU A 238 -2.34 40.94 -8.25
CA LEU A 238 -1.89 40.06 -9.34
C LEU A 238 -3.04 39.78 -10.33
N PRO A 239 -2.78 39.82 -11.65
CA PRO A 239 -3.74 39.34 -12.65
C PRO A 239 -4.03 37.85 -12.48
N VAL A 240 -5.28 37.44 -12.66
CA VAL A 240 -5.68 36.02 -12.51
C VAL A 240 -5.01 35.10 -13.53
N GLY A 241 -4.57 35.64 -14.68
CA GLY A 241 -3.82 34.89 -15.69
C GLY A 241 -2.53 34.24 -15.18
N VAL A 242 -1.94 34.76 -14.09
CA VAL A 242 -0.78 34.15 -13.42
C VAL A 242 -1.09 32.73 -12.94
N LEU A 243 -2.35 32.43 -12.58
CA LEU A 243 -2.73 31.10 -12.13
C LEU A 243 -2.61 30.04 -13.24
N ASP A 244 -2.82 30.43 -14.50
CA ASP A 244 -2.61 29.54 -15.64
C ASP A 244 -1.12 29.27 -15.89
N GLU A 245 -0.25 30.28 -15.68
CA GLU A 245 1.21 30.15 -15.76
C GLU A 245 1.74 29.22 -14.66
N VAL A 246 1.29 29.42 -13.42
CA VAL A 246 1.61 28.54 -12.28
C VAL A 246 1.14 27.12 -12.55
N ARG A 247 -0.07 26.93 -13.09
CA ARG A 247 -0.56 25.59 -13.44
C ARG A 247 0.36 24.91 -14.47
N ALA A 248 0.83 25.65 -15.47
CA ALA A 248 1.69 25.12 -16.52
C ALA A 248 3.09 24.72 -16.02
N SER A 249 3.55 25.27 -14.89
CA SER A 249 4.84 24.94 -14.29
C SER A 249 4.77 23.84 -13.21
N LEU A 250 3.58 23.32 -12.88
CA LEU A 250 3.42 22.27 -11.88
C LEU A 250 4.09 20.97 -12.31
N GLU A 251 4.90 20.42 -11.41
CA GLU A 251 5.61 19.17 -11.61
C GLU A 251 4.99 18.08 -10.75
N LEU A 252 4.29 17.13 -11.39
CA LEU A 252 3.77 15.96 -10.69
C LEU A 252 4.89 15.14 -10.05
N THR A 253 4.63 14.65 -8.84
CA THR A 253 5.51 13.72 -8.16
C THR A 253 5.68 12.45 -9.00
N PRO A 254 6.90 11.91 -9.14
CA PRO A 254 7.12 10.64 -9.84
C PRO A 254 6.14 9.56 -9.36
N GLY A 255 5.47 8.90 -10.30
CA GLY A 255 4.46 7.90 -9.99
C GLY A 255 3.04 8.42 -9.77
N ALA A 256 2.80 9.73 -9.59
CA ALA A 256 1.46 10.28 -9.32
C ALA A 256 0.41 9.90 -10.38
N ARG A 257 0.79 9.98 -11.67
CA ARG A 257 -0.08 9.54 -12.78
C ARG A 257 -0.39 8.04 -12.72
N THR A 258 0.60 7.22 -12.37
CA THR A 258 0.43 5.77 -12.24
C THR A 258 -0.43 5.42 -11.04
N LEU A 259 -0.26 6.11 -9.91
CA LEU A 259 -1.11 5.99 -8.73
C LEU A 259 -2.57 6.26 -9.11
N CYS A 260 -2.89 7.47 -9.60
CA CYS A 260 -4.26 7.86 -9.91
C CYS A 260 -4.91 6.91 -10.94
N ARG A 261 -4.19 6.60 -12.03
CA ARG A 261 -4.69 5.68 -13.07
C ARG A 261 -4.99 4.28 -12.51
N THR A 262 -4.10 3.73 -11.69
CA THR A 262 -4.28 2.39 -11.10
C THR A 262 -5.47 2.37 -10.15
N LEU A 263 -5.57 3.37 -9.27
CA LEU A 263 -6.69 3.48 -8.32
C LEU A 263 -8.03 3.64 -9.06
N ASN A 264 -8.08 4.48 -10.10
CA ASN A 264 -9.27 4.63 -10.95
C ASN A 264 -9.65 3.33 -11.64
N THR A 265 -8.67 2.55 -12.13
CA THR A 265 -8.89 1.23 -12.74
C THR A 265 -9.48 0.23 -11.74
N LEU A 266 -9.11 0.32 -10.47
CA LEU A 266 -9.67 -0.48 -9.38
C LEU A 266 -11.04 0.01 -8.90
N GLY A 267 -11.53 1.12 -9.44
CA GLY A 267 -12.78 1.75 -9.04
C GLY A 267 -12.71 2.42 -7.67
N TYR A 268 -11.52 2.79 -7.19
CA TYR A 268 -11.39 3.55 -5.94
C TYR A 268 -11.91 4.97 -6.13
N ARG A 269 -12.28 5.63 -5.04
CA ARG A 269 -12.53 7.07 -5.04
C ARG A 269 -11.22 7.78 -4.73
N VAL A 270 -10.76 8.65 -5.61
CA VAL A 270 -9.52 9.43 -5.43
C VAL A 270 -9.89 10.89 -5.28
N CYS A 271 -9.52 11.50 -4.17
CA CYS A 271 -9.87 12.88 -3.84
C CYS A 271 -8.63 13.65 -3.39
N LEU A 272 -8.66 14.97 -3.58
CA LEU A 272 -7.59 15.87 -3.13
C LEU A 272 -8.07 16.74 -1.97
N VAL A 273 -7.25 16.86 -0.94
CA VAL A 273 -7.51 17.73 0.21
C VAL A 273 -6.26 18.56 0.49
N SER A 274 -6.33 19.87 0.22
CA SER A 274 -5.16 20.74 0.15
C SER A 274 -5.36 22.07 0.87
N GLY A 275 -4.27 22.60 1.42
CA GLY A 275 -4.19 23.99 1.88
C GLY A 275 -3.94 25.00 0.75
N GLY A 276 -3.69 24.53 -0.48
CA GLY A 276 -3.54 25.33 -1.69
C GLY A 276 -4.88 25.82 -2.23
N PHE A 277 -4.92 26.13 -3.54
CA PHE A 277 -6.03 26.88 -4.14
C PHE A 277 -6.76 26.10 -5.23
N THR A 278 -8.08 26.04 -5.14
CA THR A 278 -8.96 25.32 -6.07
C THR A 278 -8.77 25.76 -7.52
N GLU A 279 -8.54 27.05 -7.74
CA GLU A 279 -8.36 27.63 -9.08
C GLU A 279 -7.15 27.04 -9.82
N VAL A 280 -6.12 26.60 -9.09
CA VAL A 280 -4.92 25.96 -9.64
C VAL A 280 -5.08 24.43 -9.66
N ILE A 281 -5.66 23.85 -8.62
CA ILE A 281 -5.72 22.39 -8.40
C ILE A 281 -6.74 21.72 -9.31
N LYS A 282 -7.93 22.33 -9.50
CA LYS A 282 -9.05 21.67 -10.16
C LYS A 282 -8.75 21.21 -11.60
N PRO A 283 -8.12 22.01 -12.47
CA PRO A 283 -7.79 21.54 -13.82
C PRO A 283 -6.81 20.36 -13.83
N LEU A 284 -5.86 20.33 -12.89
CA LEU A 284 -4.94 19.20 -12.71
C LEU A 284 -5.69 17.94 -12.22
N ALA A 285 -6.65 18.14 -11.31
CA ALA A 285 -7.50 17.08 -10.78
C ALA A 285 -8.36 16.45 -11.88
N ASP A 286 -8.94 17.27 -12.77
CA ASP A 286 -9.73 16.81 -13.92
C ASP A 286 -8.88 15.96 -14.88
N GLU A 287 -7.61 16.35 -15.13
CA GLU A 287 -6.67 15.59 -15.97
C GLU A 287 -6.34 14.21 -15.39
N LEU A 288 -6.22 14.12 -14.06
CA LEU A 288 -5.87 12.88 -13.36
C LEU A 288 -7.08 11.97 -13.07
N GLY A 289 -8.29 12.43 -13.39
CA GLY A 289 -9.54 11.71 -13.10
C GLY A 289 -9.82 11.62 -11.61
N ILE A 290 -9.60 12.71 -10.88
CA ILE A 290 -9.92 12.85 -9.46
C ILE A 290 -11.43 13.07 -9.29
N ASP A 291 -12.04 12.38 -8.31
CA ASP A 291 -13.48 12.45 -8.05
C ASP A 291 -13.92 13.73 -7.31
N ASP A 292 -13.07 14.27 -6.42
CA ASP A 292 -13.38 15.46 -5.62
C ASP A 292 -12.14 16.25 -5.17
N VAL A 293 -12.30 17.55 -4.94
CA VAL A 293 -11.26 18.46 -4.49
C VAL A 293 -11.79 19.35 -3.36
N ARG A 294 -11.12 19.32 -2.20
CA ARG A 294 -11.32 20.25 -1.09
C ARG A 294 -10.07 21.10 -0.93
N ALA A 295 -10.16 22.38 -1.29
CA ALA A 295 -9.07 23.33 -1.19
C ALA A 295 -9.58 24.73 -0.87
N ASN A 296 -8.65 25.65 -0.56
CA ASN A 296 -9.01 27.06 -0.34
C ASN A 296 -9.38 27.73 -1.68
N HIS A 297 -10.02 28.88 -1.60
CA HIS A 297 -10.37 29.70 -2.76
C HIS A 297 -9.67 31.05 -2.69
N LEU A 298 -9.04 31.48 -3.79
CA LEU A 298 -8.54 32.85 -3.91
C LEU A 298 -9.69 33.81 -4.21
N GLY A 299 -9.72 34.94 -3.51
CA GLY A 299 -10.62 36.03 -3.84
C GLY A 299 -10.23 36.68 -5.16
N VAL A 300 -11.18 36.78 -6.09
CA VAL A 300 -11.00 37.39 -7.41
C VAL A 300 -12.01 38.50 -7.61
N ARG A 301 -11.56 39.66 -8.10
CA ARG A 301 -12.41 40.78 -8.51
C ARG A 301 -11.81 41.48 -9.72
N ASP A 302 -12.64 41.76 -10.72
CA ASP A 302 -12.26 42.50 -11.95
C ASP A 302 -11.02 41.92 -12.67
N GLY A 303 -10.80 40.60 -12.59
CA GLY A 303 -9.66 39.94 -13.22
C GLY A 303 -8.35 39.99 -12.41
N TYR A 304 -8.41 40.41 -11.14
CA TYR A 304 -7.27 40.48 -10.23
C TYR A 304 -7.53 39.77 -8.90
N LEU A 305 -6.45 39.27 -8.27
CA LEU A 305 -6.50 38.70 -6.93
C LEU A 305 -6.77 39.81 -5.89
N THR A 306 -7.73 39.58 -5.00
CA THR A 306 -8.09 40.55 -3.95
C THR A 306 -7.12 40.54 -2.77
N GLY A 307 -6.31 39.47 -2.65
CA GLY A 307 -5.47 39.20 -1.48
C GLY A 307 -6.22 38.57 -0.31
N GLU A 308 -7.43 38.04 -0.55
CA GLU A 308 -8.26 37.41 0.48
C GLU A 308 -8.48 35.93 0.14
N VAL A 309 -8.62 35.09 1.18
CA VAL A 309 -9.08 33.70 1.03
C VAL A 309 -10.59 33.66 1.25
N VAL A 310 -11.32 33.01 0.35
CA VAL A 310 -12.78 32.92 0.37
C VAL A 310 -13.23 31.63 1.05
N GLY A 311 -14.25 31.74 1.91
CA GLY A 311 -14.89 30.60 2.55
C GLY A 311 -14.16 30.08 3.78
N MET A 312 -14.42 28.81 4.12
CA MET A 312 -13.75 28.13 5.23
C MET A 312 -12.34 27.72 4.80
N ILE A 313 -11.37 27.95 5.67
CA ILE A 313 -9.98 27.60 5.40
C ILE A 313 -9.77 26.11 5.68
N VAL A 314 -9.17 25.41 4.74
CA VAL A 314 -8.73 24.02 4.88
C VAL A 314 -7.42 24.00 5.67
N ASP A 315 -7.55 24.10 7.00
CA ASP A 315 -6.45 23.92 7.94
C ASP A 315 -6.29 22.45 8.35
N ARG A 316 -5.46 22.17 9.36
CA ARG A 316 -5.24 20.79 9.85
C ARG A 316 -6.52 20.05 10.22
N GLN A 317 -7.46 20.73 10.91
CA GLN A 317 -8.74 20.10 11.27
C GLN A 317 -9.70 20.10 10.08
N GLY A 318 -9.62 21.10 9.21
CA GLY A 318 -10.31 21.12 7.92
C GLY A 318 -9.96 19.92 7.04
N LYS A 319 -8.70 19.48 7.02
CA LYS A 319 -8.29 18.28 6.26
C LYS A 319 -8.94 17.00 6.81
N ARG A 320 -8.99 16.86 8.13
CA ARG A 320 -9.69 15.76 8.80
C ARG A 320 -11.19 15.77 8.49
N ALA A 321 -11.84 16.94 8.65
CA ALA A 321 -13.26 17.08 8.36
C ALA A 321 -13.57 16.75 6.89
N ALA A 322 -12.74 17.21 5.96
CA ALA A 322 -12.86 16.88 4.55
C ALA A 322 -12.79 15.37 4.27
N LEU A 323 -11.87 14.64 4.92
CA LEU A 323 -11.79 13.18 4.82
C LEU A 323 -13.09 12.52 5.31
N GLU A 324 -13.59 12.92 6.48
CA GLU A 324 -14.82 12.37 7.07
C GLU A 324 -16.05 12.66 6.20
N GLU A 325 -16.18 13.89 5.67
CA GLU A 325 -17.25 14.28 4.75
C GLU A 325 -17.20 13.54 3.41
N LEU A 326 -16.00 13.32 2.86
CA LEU A 326 -15.82 12.56 1.62
C LEU A 326 -16.15 11.08 1.82
N ALA A 327 -15.75 10.52 2.97
CA ALA A 327 -16.08 9.14 3.33
C ALA A 327 -17.60 8.95 3.44
N GLU A 328 -18.30 9.89 4.09
CA GLU A 328 -19.76 9.90 4.16
C GLU A 328 -20.40 10.06 2.77
N LYS A 329 -19.96 11.04 1.97
CA LYS A 329 -20.47 11.31 0.62
C LYS A 329 -20.41 10.08 -0.29
N TYR A 330 -19.31 9.32 -0.21
CA TYR A 330 -19.11 8.13 -1.04
C TYR A 330 -19.54 6.83 -0.37
N GLU A 331 -20.16 6.89 0.82
CA GLU A 331 -20.61 5.74 1.60
C GLU A 331 -19.49 4.72 1.89
N ILE A 332 -18.26 5.21 2.06
CA ILE A 332 -17.08 4.41 2.34
C ILE A 332 -16.80 4.50 3.84
N PRO A 333 -16.75 3.36 4.57
CA PRO A 333 -16.47 3.40 6.00
C PRO A 333 -15.05 3.91 6.26
N MET A 334 -14.85 4.68 7.32
CA MET A 334 -13.55 5.28 7.67
C MET A 334 -12.38 4.29 7.67
N ARG A 335 -12.59 3.04 8.11
CA ARG A 335 -11.57 1.97 8.07
C ARG A 335 -11.07 1.59 6.66
N ARG A 336 -11.77 2.00 5.60
CA ARG A 336 -11.39 1.84 4.18
C ARG A 336 -10.99 3.16 3.53
N THR A 337 -10.62 4.14 4.34
CA THR A 337 -10.04 5.39 3.86
C THR A 337 -8.52 5.32 3.97
N ILE A 338 -7.85 5.92 3.00
CA ILE A 338 -6.39 6.04 2.93
C ILE A 338 -6.10 7.53 2.80
N ALA A 339 -5.27 8.06 3.69
CA ALA A 339 -4.82 9.45 3.61
C ALA A 339 -3.32 9.48 3.30
N ILE A 340 -2.90 10.36 2.39
CA ILE A 340 -1.50 10.51 1.99
C ILE A 340 -1.11 11.99 2.12
N GLY A 341 -0.04 12.29 2.86
CA GLY A 341 0.46 13.64 3.05
C GLY A 341 1.90 13.68 3.56
N ASP A 342 2.51 14.86 3.62
CA ASP A 342 3.93 15.04 4.01
C ASP A 342 4.09 15.86 5.29
N GLY A 343 3.09 16.69 5.64
CA GLY A 343 3.29 17.81 6.53
C GLY A 343 2.55 17.72 7.87
N ALA A 344 2.89 18.64 8.78
CA ALA A 344 2.22 18.78 10.08
C ALA A 344 0.73 19.18 9.95
N ASN A 345 0.36 19.80 8.83
CA ASN A 345 -1.02 20.09 8.42
C ASN A 345 -1.82 18.82 8.11
N ASP A 346 -1.19 17.71 7.79
CA ASP A 346 -1.86 16.45 7.45
C ASP A 346 -2.11 15.54 8.65
N VAL A 347 -1.41 15.79 9.78
CA VAL A 347 -1.42 14.91 10.96
C VAL A 347 -2.83 14.46 11.36
N ALA A 348 -3.79 15.39 11.50
CA ALA A 348 -5.14 15.03 11.93
C ALA A 348 -5.92 14.20 10.89
N MET A 349 -5.60 14.37 9.60
CA MET A 349 -6.18 13.56 8.50
C MET A 349 -5.55 12.17 8.46
N LEU A 350 -4.23 12.08 8.64
CA LEU A 350 -3.48 10.83 8.69
C LEU A 350 -3.92 9.97 9.89
N GLU A 351 -4.07 10.56 11.07
CA GLU A 351 -4.54 9.88 12.29
C GLU A 351 -5.99 9.40 12.19
N ALA A 352 -6.83 10.09 11.42
CA ALA A 352 -8.26 9.75 11.28
C ALA A 352 -8.53 8.67 10.22
N ALA A 353 -7.63 8.51 9.24
CA ALA A 353 -7.79 7.55 8.15
C ALA A 353 -7.70 6.10 8.64
N GLY A 354 -8.26 5.18 7.86
CA GLY A 354 -8.06 3.74 8.08
C GLY A 354 -6.62 3.30 7.82
N LEU A 355 -5.93 4.01 6.93
CA LEU A 355 -4.50 3.90 6.68
C LEU A 355 -3.92 5.30 6.41
N GLY A 356 -3.22 5.87 7.39
CA GLY A 356 -2.44 7.09 7.21
C GLY A 356 -1.06 6.80 6.62
N VAL A 357 -0.71 7.44 5.50
CA VAL A 357 0.59 7.30 4.83
C VAL A 357 1.31 8.64 4.80
N SER A 358 2.45 8.71 5.50
CA SER A 358 3.39 9.83 5.39
C SER A 358 4.28 9.64 4.16
N PHE A 359 4.12 10.45 3.11
CA PHE A 359 4.92 10.38 1.89
C PHE A 359 6.04 11.42 1.91
N ASN A 360 7.30 10.99 1.95
CA ASN A 360 8.50 11.83 2.14
C ASN A 360 8.32 12.88 3.25
N GLY A 361 7.50 12.53 4.24
CA GLY A 361 6.98 13.49 5.21
C GLY A 361 7.99 13.93 6.24
N LYS A 362 7.71 15.09 6.82
CA LYS A 362 8.44 15.66 7.96
C LYS A 362 8.15 14.84 9.22
N ALA A 363 8.95 15.04 10.27
CA ALA A 363 8.88 14.26 11.52
C ALA A 363 7.45 14.12 12.07
N ALA A 364 6.70 15.22 12.13
CA ALA A 364 5.33 15.22 12.64
C ALA A 364 4.37 14.31 11.83
N ALA A 365 4.47 14.29 10.50
CA ALA A 365 3.65 13.41 9.66
C ALA A 365 4.08 11.95 9.80
N ARG A 366 5.39 11.68 9.84
CA ARG A 366 5.95 10.34 10.02
C ARG A 366 5.55 9.70 11.34
N GLU A 367 5.53 10.48 12.43
CA GLU A 367 5.14 10.02 13.76
C GLU A 367 3.63 9.73 13.87
N ALA A 368 2.81 10.47 13.12
CA ALA A 368 1.36 10.34 13.13
C ALA A 368 0.82 9.23 12.20
N ALA A 369 1.56 8.88 11.15
CA ALA A 369 1.11 7.94 10.12
C ALA A 369 1.26 6.46 10.53
N ASP A 370 0.38 5.60 10.00
CA ASP A 370 0.49 4.14 10.12
C ASP A 370 1.65 3.56 9.30
N ALA A 371 2.00 4.24 8.21
CA ALA A 371 3.09 3.88 7.32
C ALA A 371 3.83 5.14 6.85
N ALA A 372 5.14 5.03 6.66
CA ALA A 372 5.96 6.09 6.09
C ALA A 372 6.65 5.57 4.83
N LEU A 373 6.62 6.37 3.77
CA LEU A 373 7.37 6.16 2.54
C LEU A 373 8.45 7.24 2.44
N SER A 374 9.70 6.82 2.27
CA SER A 374 10.89 7.68 2.17
C SER A 374 11.49 7.65 0.76
N VAL A 375 10.89 6.88 -0.14
CA VAL A 375 11.25 6.82 -1.55
C VAL A 375 10.48 7.88 -2.35
N PRO A 376 11.08 8.50 -3.39
CA PRO A 376 10.51 9.63 -4.10
C PRO A 376 9.47 9.22 -5.17
N TYR A 377 8.78 8.10 -4.97
CA TYR A 377 7.85 7.51 -5.95
C TYR A 377 6.48 7.32 -5.32
N LEU A 378 5.52 8.18 -5.68
CA LEU A 378 4.17 8.19 -5.10
C LEU A 378 3.37 6.93 -5.44
N ASP A 379 3.67 6.26 -6.55
CA ASP A 379 3.09 4.96 -6.90
C ASP A 379 3.53 3.82 -5.96
N SER A 380 4.53 4.03 -5.10
CA SER A 380 4.91 3.06 -4.05
C SER A 380 3.80 2.82 -3.02
N VAL A 381 2.85 3.76 -2.89
CA VAL A 381 1.65 3.58 -2.07
C VAL A 381 0.85 2.36 -2.52
N LEU A 382 0.81 2.07 -3.84
CA LEU A 382 0.10 0.90 -4.38
C LEU A 382 0.63 -0.41 -3.77
N TYR A 383 1.93 -0.49 -3.46
CA TYR A 383 2.53 -1.67 -2.85
C TYR A 383 2.04 -1.87 -1.42
N LEU A 384 1.78 -0.78 -0.67
CA LEU A 384 1.17 -0.85 0.66
C LEU A 384 -0.28 -1.38 0.60
N LEU A 385 -0.94 -1.22 -0.55
CA LEU A 385 -2.27 -1.77 -0.81
C LEU A 385 -2.23 -3.21 -1.34
N GLY A 386 -1.04 -3.81 -1.43
CA GLY A 386 -0.83 -5.17 -1.94
C GLY A 386 -0.95 -5.30 -3.46
N ILE A 387 -0.99 -4.19 -4.20
CA ILE A 387 -1.05 -4.19 -5.66
C ILE A 387 0.37 -4.41 -6.18
N THR A 388 0.57 -5.43 -7.03
CA THR A 388 1.92 -5.76 -7.53
C THR A 388 2.31 -4.88 -8.71
N ARG A 389 3.63 -4.71 -8.93
CA ARG A 389 4.11 -4.00 -10.11
C ARG A 389 3.70 -4.71 -11.41
N GLU A 390 3.68 -6.04 -11.39
CA GLU A 390 3.25 -6.88 -12.51
C GLU A 390 1.76 -6.66 -12.83
N ASP A 391 0.90 -6.48 -11.81
CA ASP A 391 -0.53 -6.16 -12.02
C ASP A 391 -0.72 -4.78 -12.64
N ILE A 392 0.05 -3.78 -12.21
CA ILE A 392 0.02 -2.41 -12.75
C ILE A 392 0.41 -2.44 -14.23
N GLU A 393 1.54 -3.06 -14.56
CA GLU A 393 2.01 -3.20 -15.94
C GLU A 393 1.01 -3.98 -16.82
N GLY A 394 0.48 -5.08 -16.29
CA GLY A 394 -0.51 -5.89 -16.99
C GLY A 394 -1.80 -5.13 -17.26
N ALA A 395 -2.25 -4.28 -16.33
CA ALA A 395 -3.42 -3.44 -16.51
C ALA A 395 -3.18 -2.32 -17.54
N ASP A 396 -2.04 -1.63 -17.45
CA ASP A 396 -1.65 -0.58 -18.39
C ASP A 396 -1.50 -1.13 -19.82
N ALA A 397 -0.83 -2.28 -19.98
CA ALA A 397 -0.67 -2.93 -21.27
C ALA A 397 -2.02 -3.28 -21.92
N ARG A 398 -3.00 -3.75 -21.14
CA ARG A 398 -4.37 -4.00 -21.62
C ARG A 398 -5.09 -2.73 -22.05
N ALA A 399 -4.78 -1.60 -21.41
CA ALA A 399 -5.33 -0.29 -21.76
C ALA A 399 -4.55 0.42 -22.89
N GLY A 400 -3.50 -0.21 -23.46
CA GLY A 400 -2.66 0.40 -24.48
C GLY A 400 -1.75 1.52 -23.95
N VAL A 401 -1.53 1.58 -22.64
CA VAL A 401 -0.66 2.55 -21.97
C VAL A 401 0.68 1.87 -21.67
N VAL A 402 1.79 2.54 -21.97
CA VAL A 402 3.10 2.10 -21.48
C VAL A 402 3.27 2.63 -20.06
N THR A 403 3.38 1.74 -19.08
CA THR A 403 3.59 2.14 -17.68
C THR A 403 4.85 3.00 -17.59
N PRO A 404 4.76 4.26 -17.13
CA PRO A 404 5.94 5.09 -16.96
C PRO A 404 6.89 4.44 -15.95
N THR A 405 8.14 4.29 -16.35
CA THR A 405 9.22 3.96 -15.41
C THR A 405 9.56 5.23 -14.64
N PRO A 406 9.41 5.24 -13.30
CA PRO A 406 9.80 6.40 -12.52
C PRO A 406 11.29 6.70 -12.73
N PRO A 407 11.69 7.98 -12.85
CA PRO A 407 13.09 8.36 -13.04
C PRO A 407 13.95 7.73 -11.96
N SER A 408 15.06 7.09 -12.33
CA SER A 408 15.96 6.48 -11.35
C SER A 408 16.56 7.58 -10.48
N VAL A 409 16.17 7.61 -9.20
CA VAL A 409 16.84 8.42 -8.19
C VAL A 409 17.99 7.60 -7.62
N LEU A 410 18.95 7.25 -8.47
CA LEU A 410 20.26 6.74 -8.06
C LEU A 410 21.23 7.92 -8.17
N HIS A 411 21.36 8.69 -7.09
CA HIS A 411 22.52 9.53 -6.83
C HIS A 411 22.91 9.44 -5.36
#